data_AF-A0A8T5R9P1-F1
#
_entry.id   AF-A0A8T5R9P1-F1
#
_cell.length_a   1.000
_cell.length_b   1.000
_cell.length_c   1.000
_cell.angle_alpha   90.00
_cell.angle_beta   90.00
_cell.angle_gamma   90.00
#
_symmetry.space_group_name_H-M   'P 1'
#
loop_
_entity.id
_entity.type
_entity.pdbx_description
1 polymer ?
#
loop_
_entity_poly.entity_id
_entity_poly.type
_entity_poly.pdbx_seq_one_letter_code
_entity_poly.pdbx_strand_id
1 'polypeptide(L)'
;MAKGLDVGTMTIISAKRSGDKIVHVQQRNQFVEIEYSEMAEKMLSRSDVLYIKKGDRVFIVGEDALTFANIFNAETRRPMSAGILSRKEKSAIPMMKLIIEKVVGRKSHDNEKVFFSCPAKPIDANLDTLYHQKTIEAILSAKGYEPHAINEGMSVVYSELADDKFTGMGISMGAGMTNVCLAYYAVPVMQFSVARGGDWIDTQVAEATGVPRDRVTTRKERDFVMDFDQEMDEVESALAIYYDNLLEYIAKNISKEVSRKDVQEDLEIPVVVTGGSSQPKGLKKHLEKRLKAADLPFKIKSVRQARNPMFSVARGSLVAARTEEGDED
;
A
#
# COMPACT_ATOMS: atom_id res chain seq x y z
N MET A 1 -18.40 -15.00 -1.02
CA MET A 1 -17.28 -15.13 -1.98
C MET A 1 -16.10 -14.41 -1.38
N ALA A 2 -14.99 -15.11 -1.16
CA ALA A 2 -13.74 -14.54 -0.67
C ALA A 2 -13.40 -13.15 -1.24
N LYS A 3 -12.84 -12.30 -0.37
CA LYS A 3 -12.34 -10.98 -0.72
C LYS A 3 -10.88 -10.82 -0.33
N GLY A 4 -10.15 -10.09 -1.18
CA GLY A 4 -8.87 -9.51 -0.83
C GLY A 4 -9.03 -8.02 -0.54
N LEU A 5 -8.31 -7.51 0.44
CA LEU A 5 -8.27 -6.10 0.80
C LEU A 5 -6.82 -5.64 0.94
N ASP A 6 -6.49 -4.53 0.30
CA ASP A 6 -5.26 -3.78 0.51
C ASP A 6 -5.58 -2.53 1.34
N VAL A 7 -5.03 -2.46 2.55
CA VAL A 7 -5.22 -1.37 3.51
C VAL A 7 -4.03 -0.40 3.42
N GLY A 8 -3.92 0.28 2.28
CA GLY A 8 -2.81 1.19 2.01
C GLY A 8 -2.94 2.55 2.70
N THR A 9 -1.77 3.19 2.91
CA THR A 9 -1.71 4.56 3.49
C THR A 9 -2.37 5.61 2.60
N MET A 10 -2.28 5.46 1.28
CA MET A 10 -2.81 6.43 0.31
C MET A 10 -4.13 5.97 -0.34
N THR A 11 -4.36 4.66 -0.45
CA THR A 11 -5.51 4.08 -1.13
C THR A 11 -5.89 2.78 -0.44
N ILE A 12 -7.19 2.53 -0.30
CA ILE A 12 -7.74 1.25 0.14
C ILE A 12 -8.41 0.57 -1.05
N ILE A 13 -8.09 -0.69 -1.29
CA ILE A 13 -8.48 -1.40 -2.50
C ILE A 13 -9.00 -2.79 -2.14
N SER A 14 -10.20 -3.14 -2.58
CA SER A 14 -10.68 -4.52 -2.52
C SER A 14 -10.53 -5.21 -3.87
N ALA A 15 -10.41 -6.53 -3.83
CA ALA A 15 -10.49 -7.42 -4.98
C ALA A 15 -11.50 -8.54 -4.67
N LYS A 16 -12.33 -8.87 -5.65
CA LYS A 16 -13.24 -10.03 -5.59
C LYS A 16 -13.33 -10.71 -6.95
N ARG A 17 -13.62 -12.01 -6.94
CA ARG A 17 -13.95 -12.73 -8.18
C ARG A 17 -15.38 -12.41 -8.61
N SER A 18 -15.58 -12.18 -9.90
CA SER A 18 -16.88 -11.98 -10.54
C SER A 18 -16.87 -12.75 -11.87
N GLY A 19 -17.39 -13.97 -11.86
CA GLY A 19 -17.19 -14.92 -12.96
C GLY A 19 -15.71 -15.25 -13.13
N ASP A 20 -15.17 -15.09 -14.34
CA ASP A 20 -13.76 -15.35 -14.64
C ASP A 20 -12.85 -14.13 -14.48
N LYS A 21 -13.39 -12.99 -14.04
CA LYS A 21 -12.65 -11.74 -13.86
C LYS A 21 -12.48 -11.41 -12.39
N ILE A 22 -11.41 -10.66 -12.10
CA ILE A 22 -11.22 -10.02 -10.80
C ILE A 22 -11.67 -8.57 -10.93
N VAL A 23 -12.62 -8.18 -10.10
CA VAL A 23 -13.11 -6.81 -10.01
C VAL A 23 -12.47 -6.13 -8.81
N HIS A 24 -12.03 -4.89 -8.99
CA HIS A 24 -11.43 -4.09 -7.95
C HIS A 24 -12.33 -2.91 -7.61
N VAL A 25 -12.40 -2.54 -6.34
CA VAL A 25 -13.00 -1.29 -5.87
C VAL A 25 -11.93 -0.54 -5.11
N GLN A 26 -11.74 0.75 -5.41
CA GLN A 26 -10.71 1.57 -4.78
C GLN A 26 -11.28 2.86 -4.22
N GLN A 27 -10.65 3.37 -3.18
CA GLN A 27 -10.89 4.70 -2.62
C GLN A 27 -9.58 5.30 -2.09
N ARG A 28 -9.33 6.59 -2.35
CA ARG A 28 -8.28 7.34 -1.64
C ARG A 28 -8.50 7.30 -0.13
N ASN A 29 -7.42 7.08 0.61
CA ASN A 29 -7.42 7.05 2.06
C ASN A 29 -7.23 8.45 2.64
N GLN A 30 -8.21 9.32 2.36
CA GLN A 30 -8.19 10.72 2.75
C GLN A 30 -9.59 11.20 3.10
N PHE A 31 -9.66 12.33 3.80
CA PHE A 31 -10.92 12.98 4.13
C PHE A 31 -10.72 14.48 4.35
N VAL A 32 -11.80 15.23 4.31
CA VAL A 32 -11.85 16.65 4.67
C VAL A 32 -12.95 16.88 5.70
N GLU A 33 -12.70 17.79 6.64
CA GLU A 33 -13.71 18.24 7.60
C GLU A 33 -14.17 19.65 7.21
N ILE A 34 -15.47 19.83 7.07
CA ILE A 34 -16.10 21.13 6.78
C ILE A 34 -17.22 21.42 7.76
N GLU A 35 -17.60 22.68 7.88
CA GLU A 35 -18.80 23.08 8.61
C GLU A 35 -20.06 22.76 7.80
N TYR A 36 -21.09 22.30 8.50
CA TYR A 36 -22.38 22.06 7.91
C TYR A 36 -23.00 23.40 7.48
N SER A 37 -23.39 23.47 6.22
CA SER A 37 -24.05 24.63 5.61
C SER A 37 -25.09 24.15 4.61
N GLU A 38 -26.03 25.04 4.22
CA GLU A 38 -26.99 24.74 3.16
C GLU A 38 -26.28 24.39 1.83
N MET A 39 -25.13 25.01 1.57
CA MET A 39 -24.31 24.69 0.40
C MET A 39 -23.76 23.27 0.48
N ALA A 40 -23.19 22.88 1.62
CA ALA A 40 -22.72 21.51 1.85
C ALA A 40 -23.87 20.50 1.70
N GLU A 41 -25.04 20.76 2.28
CA GLU A 41 -26.23 19.90 2.15
C GLU A 41 -26.70 19.73 0.69
N LYS A 42 -26.75 20.83 -0.07
CA LYS A 42 -27.10 20.79 -1.51
C LYS A 42 -26.10 19.99 -2.33
N MET A 43 -24.81 20.04 -2.00
CA MET A 43 -23.79 19.27 -2.69
C MET A 43 -23.87 17.78 -2.35
N LEU A 44 -24.00 17.45 -1.06
CA LEU A 44 -24.08 16.06 -0.58
C LEU A 44 -25.35 15.35 -1.07
N SER A 45 -26.48 16.04 -1.16
CA SER A 45 -27.75 15.46 -1.64
C SER A 45 -27.77 15.15 -3.14
N ARG A 46 -26.87 15.75 -3.92
CA ARG A 46 -26.80 15.58 -5.39
C ARG A 46 -25.75 14.58 -5.84
N SER A 47 -25.05 13.95 -4.90
CA SER A 47 -23.86 13.15 -5.20
C SER A 47 -23.82 11.88 -4.35
N ASP A 48 -23.21 10.81 -4.85
CA ASP A 48 -22.93 9.57 -4.10
C ASP A 48 -21.72 9.74 -3.16
N VAL A 49 -21.55 10.94 -2.60
CA VAL A 49 -20.43 11.30 -1.73
C VAL A 49 -20.51 10.52 -0.44
N LEU A 50 -19.39 9.93 -0.04
CA LEU A 50 -19.30 9.21 1.21
C LEU A 50 -18.93 10.18 2.35
N TYR A 51 -19.80 10.32 3.35
CA TYR A 51 -19.58 11.25 4.45
C TYR A 51 -20.13 10.79 5.81
N ILE A 52 -19.64 11.40 6.89
CA ILE A 52 -20.24 11.36 8.24
C ILE A 52 -20.60 12.78 8.65
N LYS A 53 -21.81 12.96 9.19
CA LYS A 53 -22.20 14.19 9.92
C LYS A 53 -22.05 13.95 11.42
N LYS A 54 -21.35 14.84 12.12
CA LYS A 54 -21.21 14.82 13.58
C LYS A 54 -21.45 16.22 14.13
N GLY A 55 -22.64 16.46 14.66
CA GLY A 55 -23.06 17.80 15.08
C GLY A 55 -23.15 18.76 13.89
N ASP A 56 -22.41 19.86 13.98
CA ASP A 56 -22.25 20.90 12.97
C ASP A 56 -21.09 20.63 11.99
N ARG A 57 -20.41 19.48 12.08
CA ARG A 57 -19.30 19.10 11.20
C ARG A 57 -19.69 17.99 10.23
N VAL A 58 -19.16 18.08 9.01
CA VAL A 58 -19.26 17.04 7.99
C VAL A 58 -17.87 16.57 7.60
N PHE A 59 -17.67 15.26 7.60
CA PHE A 59 -16.44 14.60 7.19
C PHE A 59 -16.69 13.90 5.85
N ILE A 60 -16.10 14.41 4.78
CA ILE A 60 -16.20 13.82 3.44
C ILE A 60 -14.96 12.97 3.21
N VAL A 61 -15.11 11.73 2.75
CA VAL A 61 -13.99 10.79 2.56
C VAL A 61 -13.78 10.43 1.10
N GLY A 62 -12.59 9.92 0.77
CA GLY A 62 -12.30 9.36 -0.55
C GLY A 62 -11.91 10.39 -1.59
N GLU A 63 -12.26 10.11 -2.84
CA GLU A 63 -11.93 10.98 -3.99
C GLU A 63 -12.55 12.38 -3.85
N ASP A 64 -13.79 12.45 -3.36
CA ASP A 64 -14.54 13.70 -3.23
C ASP A 64 -13.93 14.67 -2.22
N ALA A 65 -13.12 14.18 -1.27
CA ALA A 65 -12.53 15.00 -0.23
C ALA A 65 -11.69 16.16 -0.79
N LEU A 66 -10.96 15.96 -1.90
CA LEU A 66 -10.17 17.01 -2.54
C LEU A 66 -11.06 18.09 -3.17
N THR A 67 -12.14 17.68 -3.83
CA THR A 67 -13.11 18.58 -4.44
C THR A 67 -13.74 19.48 -3.38
N PHE A 68 -14.19 18.89 -2.28
CA PHE A 68 -14.77 19.64 -1.15
C PHE A 68 -13.72 20.51 -0.46
N ALA A 69 -12.49 20.02 -0.25
CA ALA A 69 -11.40 20.81 0.31
C ALA A 69 -11.15 22.10 -0.49
N ASN A 70 -11.10 22.02 -1.82
CA ASN A 70 -10.92 23.18 -2.68
C ASN A 70 -12.10 24.17 -2.60
N ILE A 71 -13.34 23.67 -2.60
CA ILE A 71 -14.55 24.51 -2.57
C ILE A 71 -14.69 25.25 -1.24
N PHE A 72 -14.37 24.58 -0.14
CA PHE A 72 -14.50 25.12 1.22
C PHE A 72 -13.19 25.71 1.76
N ASN A 73 -12.15 25.83 0.92
CA ASN A 73 -10.82 26.31 1.29
C ASN A 73 -10.28 25.63 2.57
N ALA A 74 -10.41 24.31 2.62
CA ALA A 74 -9.98 23.44 3.70
C ALA A 74 -8.86 22.51 3.23
N GLU A 75 -8.19 21.83 4.18
CA GLU A 75 -7.14 20.87 3.88
C GLU A 75 -7.63 19.43 4.05
N THR A 76 -7.22 18.55 3.14
CA THR A 76 -7.44 17.11 3.30
C THR A 76 -6.46 16.50 4.31
N ARG A 77 -6.93 15.53 5.09
CA ARG A 77 -6.15 14.74 6.04
C ARG A 77 -6.23 13.26 5.68
N ARG A 78 -5.28 12.47 6.19
CA ARG A 78 -5.26 11.01 6.00
C ARG A 78 -5.49 10.29 7.33
N PRO A 79 -6.36 9.26 7.37
CA PRO A 79 -6.54 8.41 8.55
C PRO A 79 -5.31 7.57 8.90
N MET A 80 -4.43 7.33 7.92
CA MET A 80 -3.19 6.57 8.07
C MET A 80 -1.96 7.44 7.82
N SER A 81 -0.86 7.07 8.45
CA SER A 81 0.46 7.67 8.26
C SER A 81 1.53 6.63 8.56
N ALA A 82 2.64 6.64 7.81
CA ALA A 82 3.74 5.71 8.01
C ALA A 82 3.27 4.24 8.05
N GLY A 83 2.40 3.83 7.11
CA GLY A 83 1.95 2.44 6.94
C GLY A 83 0.83 1.98 7.88
N ILE A 84 0.51 2.72 8.93
CA ILE A 84 -0.46 2.31 9.96
C ILE A 84 -1.48 3.42 10.27
N LEU A 85 -2.45 3.15 11.15
CA LEU A 85 -3.38 4.17 11.66
C LEU A 85 -2.61 5.35 12.26
N SER A 86 -3.01 6.56 11.89
CA SER A 86 -2.38 7.78 12.39
C SER A 86 -2.76 8.01 13.86
N ARG A 87 -1.76 8.07 14.73
CA ARG A 87 -1.94 8.40 16.16
C ARG A 87 -2.32 9.88 16.38
N LYS A 88 -2.01 10.74 15.40
CA LYS A 88 -2.28 12.18 15.46
C LYS A 88 -3.70 12.52 14.98
N GLU A 89 -4.36 11.60 14.27
CA GLU A 89 -5.67 11.84 13.69
C GLU A 89 -6.78 11.22 14.55
N LYS A 90 -7.50 12.08 15.29
CA LYS A 90 -8.59 11.68 16.18
C LYS A 90 -9.74 10.99 15.43
N SER A 91 -9.94 11.31 14.16
CA SER A 91 -10.99 10.76 13.31
C SER A 91 -10.53 9.52 12.52
N ALA A 92 -9.30 9.01 12.74
CA ALA A 92 -8.73 7.95 11.93
C ALA A 92 -9.64 6.72 11.84
N ILE A 93 -10.10 6.20 12.98
CA ILE A 93 -10.90 4.96 13.03
C ILE A 93 -12.28 5.14 12.36
N PRO A 94 -13.08 6.19 12.68
CA PRO A 94 -14.33 6.43 11.95
C PRO A 94 -14.15 6.55 10.43
N MET A 95 -13.10 7.25 9.97
CA MET A 95 -12.85 7.42 8.55
C MET A 95 -12.44 6.10 7.88
N MET A 96 -11.54 5.34 8.52
CA MET A 96 -11.15 4.01 8.05
C MET A 96 -12.35 3.07 7.95
N LYS A 97 -13.24 3.08 8.95
CA LYS A 97 -14.46 2.29 8.94
C LYS A 97 -15.31 2.61 7.71
N LEU A 98 -15.60 3.89 7.44
CA LEU A 98 -16.37 4.28 6.26
C LEU A 98 -15.74 3.81 4.94
N ILE A 99 -14.44 4.08 4.77
CA ILE A 99 -13.74 3.79 3.52
C ILE A 99 -13.68 2.27 3.30
N ILE A 100 -13.31 1.50 4.32
CA ILE A 100 -13.28 0.04 4.26
C ILE A 100 -14.67 -0.51 3.95
N GLU A 101 -15.72 -0.05 4.63
CA GLU A 101 -17.08 -0.53 4.39
C GLU A 101 -17.57 -0.26 2.96
N LYS A 102 -17.21 0.90 2.39
CA LYS A 102 -17.51 1.23 0.99
C LYS A 102 -16.76 0.32 0.03
N VAL A 103 -15.47 0.10 0.27
CA VAL A 103 -14.59 -0.65 -0.63
C VAL A 103 -14.85 -2.15 -0.56
N VAL A 104 -15.01 -2.72 0.63
CA VAL A 104 -15.31 -4.16 0.80
C VAL A 104 -16.74 -4.50 0.40
N GLY A 105 -17.69 -3.57 0.61
CA GLY A 105 -19.10 -3.76 0.30
C GLY A 105 -19.80 -4.75 1.23
N ARG A 106 -20.93 -5.31 0.78
CA ARG A 106 -21.73 -6.28 1.54
C ARG A 106 -21.19 -7.70 1.35
N LYS A 107 -21.28 -8.51 2.40
CA LYS A 107 -21.04 -9.96 2.34
C LYS A 107 -22.15 -10.65 1.57
N SER A 108 -21.83 -11.80 0.98
CA SER A 108 -22.76 -12.63 0.21
C SER A 108 -23.35 -13.75 1.07
N HIS A 109 -22.62 -14.19 2.09
CA HIS A 109 -23.03 -15.17 3.10
C HIS A 109 -22.37 -14.85 4.45
N ASP A 110 -22.83 -15.48 5.52
CA ASP A 110 -22.23 -15.36 6.84
C ASP A 110 -20.82 -15.95 6.86
N ASN A 111 -19.92 -15.34 7.65
CA ASN A 111 -18.51 -15.72 7.75
C ASN A 111 -17.76 -15.72 6.40
N GLU A 112 -18.18 -14.89 5.43
CA GLU A 112 -17.42 -14.68 4.20
C GLU A 112 -15.98 -14.24 4.53
N LYS A 113 -14.99 -14.98 4.01
CA LYS A 113 -13.58 -14.70 4.34
C LYS A 113 -13.11 -13.43 3.65
N VAL A 114 -12.36 -12.61 4.39
CA VAL A 114 -11.65 -11.46 3.84
C VAL A 114 -10.22 -11.46 4.33
N PHE A 115 -9.29 -11.58 3.40
CA PHE A 115 -7.88 -11.42 3.71
C PHE A 115 -7.49 -9.96 3.48
N PHE A 116 -6.89 -9.32 4.47
CA PHE A 116 -6.49 -7.91 4.39
C PHE A 116 -4.99 -7.74 4.62
N SER A 117 -4.36 -6.84 3.86
CA SER A 117 -2.93 -6.55 4.01
C SER A 117 -2.64 -5.89 5.36
N CYS A 118 -1.60 -6.36 6.01
CA CYS A 118 -0.98 -5.73 7.17
C CYS A 118 0.53 -5.62 6.90
N PRO A 119 1.15 -4.45 7.16
CA PRO A 119 2.58 -4.31 7.00
C PRO A 119 3.34 -5.22 7.98
N ALA A 120 4.54 -5.63 7.58
CA ALA A 120 5.49 -6.20 8.53
C ALA A 120 5.93 -5.13 9.55
N LYS A 121 6.49 -5.57 10.67
CA LYS A 121 7.11 -4.65 11.64
C LYS A 121 8.29 -3.91 10.96
N PRO A 122 8.34 -2.57 11.04
CA PRO A 122 9.46 -1.84 10.48
C PRO A 122 10.71 -2.05 11.31
N ILE A 123 11.83 -2.30 10.64
CA ILE A 123 13.13 -2.53 11.30
C ILE A 123 13.86 -1.23 11.64
N ASP A 124 13.42 -0.12 11.09
CA ASP A 124 14.04 1.21 11.18
C ASP A 124 13.17 2.24 11.91
N ALA A 125 12.04 1.81 12.49
CA ALA A 125 11.16 2.69 13.27
C ALA A 125 10.52 1.94 14.44
N ASN A 126 10.28 2.66 15.55
CA ASN A 126 9.54 2.13 16.69
C ASN A 126 8.02 2.25 16.48
N LEU A 127 7.51 1.50 15.50
CA LEU A 127 6.08 1.42 15.21
C LEU A 127 5.57 0.01 15.55
N ASP A 128 4.38 -0.02 16.17
CA ASP A 128 3.66 -1.26 16.48
C ASP A 128 2.48 -1.41 15.52
N THR A 129 2.45 -2.54 14.81
CA THR A 129 1.41 -2.88 13.83
C THR A 129 0.22 -3.59 14.46
N LEU A 130 0.32 -4.08 15.71
CA LEU A 130 -0.72 -4.86 16.36
C LEU A 130 -2.03 -4.09 16.50
N TYR A 131 -1.96 -2.85 17.00
CA TYR A 131 -3.16 -2.01 17.15
C TYR A 131 -3.84 -1.72 15.81
N HIS A 132 -3.04 -1.48 14.76
CA HIS A 132 -3.56 -1.31 13.40
C HIS A 132 -4.28 -2.57 12.95
N GLN A 133 -3.62 -3.73 12.98
CA GLN A 133 -4.18 -5.02 12.59
C GLN A 133 -5.51 -5.30 13.33
N LYS A 134 -5.51 -5.24 14.67
CA LYS A 134 -6.70 -5.54 15.49
C LYS A 134 -7.85 -4.57 15.24
N THR A 135 -7.56 -3.31 14.92
CA THR A 135 -8.61 -2.35 14.56
C THR A 135 -9.24 -2.68 13.21
N ILE A 136 -8.45 -3.07 12.21
CA ILE A 136 -8.98 -3.47 10.90
C ILE A 136 -9.80 -4.76 11.02
N GLU A 137 -9.31 -5.76 11.76
CA GLU A 137 -10.06 -6.97 12.09
C GLU A 137 -11.42 -6.63 12.70
N ALA A 138 -11.44 -5.78 13.74
CA ALA A 138 -12.69 -5.37 14.38
C ALA A 138 -13.67 -4.66 13.43
N ILE A 139 -13.18 -3.81 12.52
CA ILE A 139 -14.02 -3.14 11.50
C ILE A 139 -14.66 -4.17 10.57
N LEU A 140 -13.88 -5.14 10.08
CA LEU A 140 -14.35 -6.17 9.15
C LEU A 140 -15.29 -7.17 9.83
N SER A 141 -14.98 -7.62 11.04
CA SER A 141 -15.85 -8.46 11.86
C SER A 141 -17.18 -7.78 12.18
N ALA A 142 -17.17 -6.49 12.52
CA ALA A 142 -18.41 -5.73 12.75
C ALA A 142 -19.29 -5.62 11.48
N LYS A 143 -18.70 -5.80 10.29
CA LYS A 143 -19.41 -5.87 9.01
C LYS A 143 -19.87 -7.30 8.66
N GLY A 144 -19.54 -8.28 9.50
CA GLY A 144 -19.97 -9.67 9.41
C GLY A 144 -19.10 -10.57 8.53
N TYR A 145 -17.88 -10.12 8.19
CA TYR A 145 -16.86 -10.96 7.54
C TYR A 145 -16.05 -11.73 8.58
N GLU A 146 -15.34 -12.74 8.11
CA GLU A 146 -14.27 -13.41 8.84
C GLU A 146 -12.91 -12.86 8.37
N PRO A 147 -12.28 -11.93 9.11
CA PRO A 147 -11.07 -11.27 8.68
C PRO A 147 -9.80 -12.07 9.02
N HIS A 148 -8.90 -12.14 8.04
CA HIS A 148 -7.58 -12.76 8.19
C HIS A 148 -6.50 -11.77 7.74
N ALA A 149 -5.52 -11.52 8.61
CA ALA A 149 -4.40 -10.64 8.26
C ALA A 149 -3.40 -11.39 7.38
N ILE A 150 -2.89 -10.73 6.34
CA ILE A 150 -1.79 -11.25 5.52
C ILE A 150 -0.69 -10.21 5.37
N ASN A 151 0.57 -10.66 5.40
CA ASN A 151 1.71 -9.78 5.17
C ASN A 151 1.66 -9.18 3.75
N GLU A 152 1.84 -7.87 3.64
CA GLU A 152 1.74 -7.15 2.36
C GLU A 152 2.72 -7.68 1.29
N GLY A 153 3.97 -7.97 1.66
CA GLY A 153 4.96 -8.57 0.75
C GLY A 153 4.57 -9.98 0.33
N MET A 154 3.97 -10.76 1.24
CA MET A 154 3.45 -12.10 0.95
C MET A 154 2.26 -12.05 -0.02
N SER A 155 1.39 -11.04 0.08
CA SER A 155 0.35 -10.82 -0.93
C SER A 155 0.95 -10.65 -2.32
N VAL A 156 2.09 -9.94 -2.47
CA VAL A 156 2.77 -9.81 -3.77
C VAL A 156 3.25 -11.16 -4.31
N VAL A 157 3.75 -12.03 -3.43
CA VAL A 157 4.16 -13.40 -3.81
C VAL A 157 2.94 -14.16 -4.37
N TYR A 158 1.81 -14.13 -3.67
CA TYR A 158 0.60 -14.83 -4.10
C TYR A 158 0.01 -14.31 -5.42
N SER A 159 0.05 -13.00 -5.66
CA SER A 159 -0.52 -12.42 -6.88
C SER A 159 0.34 -12.60 -8.12
N GLU A 160 1.67 -12.68 -7.94
CA GLU A 160 2.60 -12.55 -9.06
C GLU A 160 3.48 -13.78 -9.28
N LEU A 161 3.77 -14.61 -8.27
CA LEU A 161 4.78 -15.68 -8.36
C LEU A 161 4.20 -17.10 -8.47
N ALA A 162 2.97 -17.26 -8.95
CA ALA A 162 2.35 -18.58 -9.14
C ALA A 162 3.18 -19.50 -10.06
N ASP A 163 3.72 -18.96 -11.15
CA ASP A 163 4.54 -19.72 -12.12
C ASP A 163 5.88 -20.19 -11.53
N ASP A 164 6.37 -19.48 -10.50
CA ASP A 164 7.57 -19.83 -9.73
C ASP A 164 7.23 -20.65 -8.47
N LYS A 165 6.05 -21.30 -8.44
CA LYS A 165 5.54 -22.07 -7.28
C LYS A 165 5.53 -21.27 -5.98
N PHE A 166 5.29 -19.97 -6.06
CA PHE A 166 5.32 -19.03 -4.93
C PHE A 166 6.68 -18.98 -4.21
N THR A 167 7.76 -19.32 -4.93
CA THR A 167 9.13 -19.14 -4.47
C THR A 167 9.69 -17.85 -5.08
N GLY A 168 10.00 -16.88 -4.24
CA GLY A 168 10.58 -15.61 -4.67
C GLY A 168 10.34 -14.47 -3.68
N MET A 169 10.69 -13.26 -4.09
CA MET A 169 10.63 -12.08 -3.25
C MET A 169 9.56 -11.09 -3.74
N GLY A 170 8.62 -10.76 -2.86
CA GLY A 170 7.64 -9.69 -3.04
C GLY A 170 8.07 -8.41 -2.32
N ILE A 171 8.11 -7.30 -3.05
CA ILE A 171 8.41 -5.95 -2.51
C ILE A 171 7.23 -5.03 -2.81
N SER A 172 6.56 -4.52 -1.78
CA SER A 172 5.49 -3.52 -1.92
C SER A 172 5.99 -2.14 -1.47
N MET A 173 6.14 -1.21 -2.41
CA MET A 173 6.53 0.18 -2.16
C MET A 173 5.29 1.06 -2.07
N GLY A 174 4.74 1.17 -0.85
CA GLY A 174 3.60 2.02 -0.55
C GLY A 174 3.97 3.49 -0.33
N ALA A 175 3.00 4.30 0.11
CA ALA A 175 3.25 5.68 0.50
C ALA A 175 3.96 5.76 1.87
N GLY A 176 3.44 5.05 2.88
CA GLY A 176 3.98 5.14 4.24
C GLY A 176 5.13 4.18 4.57
N MET A 177 5.24 3.05 3.86
CA MET A 177 6.23 2.00 4.12
C MET A 177 6.62 1.28 2.84
N THR A 178 7.77 0.60 2.87
CA THR A 178 8.12 -0.45 1.91
C THR A 178 8.17 -1.79 2.63
N ASN A 179 7.37 -2.76 2.18
CA ASN A 179 7.27 -4.09 2.75
C ASN A 179 8.01 -5.11 1.87
N VAL A 180 8.74 -6.04 2.50
CA VAL A 180 9.50 -7.08 1.82
C VAL A 180 9.13 -8.44 2.41
N CYS A 181 8.90 -9.41 1.53
CA CYS A 181 8.74 -10.81 1.90
C CYS A 181 9.54 -11.68 0.93
N LEU A 182 10.41 -12.55 1.45
CA LEU A 182 10.95 -13.69 0.73
C LEU A 182 10.19 -14.93 1.17
N ALA A 183 9.67 -15.70 0.21
CA ALA A 183 8.94 -16.92 0.47
C ALA A 183 9.47 -18.07 -0.39
N TYR A 184 9.40 -19.29 0.16
CA TYR A 184 9.69 -20.55 -0.53
C TYR A 184 8.44 -21.41 -0.50
N TYR A 185 7.95 -21.83 -1.67
CA TYR A 185 6.75 -22.67 -1.78
C TYR A 185 5.56 -22.13 -0.96
N ALA A 186 5.29 -20.83 -1.08
CA ALA A 186 4.27 -20.10 -0.34
C ALA A 186 4.49 -19.98 1.19
N VAL A 187 5.66 -20.38 1.70
CA VAL A 187 6.02 -20.22 3.12
C VAL A 187 6.98 -19.03 3.27
N PRO A 188 6.64 -18.00 4.07
CA PRO A 188 7.53 -16.86 4.28
C PRO A 188 8.76 -17.26 5.09
N VAL A 189 9.95 -17.02 4.55
CA VAL A 189 11.24 -17.27 5.23
C VAL A 189 11.86 -16.00 5.81
N MET A 190 11.57 -14.84 5.21
CA MET A 190 11.95 -13.53 5.71
C MET A 190 10.85 -12.53 5.41
N GLN A 191 10.51 -11.72 6.41
CA GLN A 191 9.55 -10.63 6.30
C GLN A 191 10.02 -9.44 7.13
N PHE A 192 10.05 -8.25 6.53
CA PHE A 192 10.24 -7.00 7.25
C PHE A 192 9.63 -5.84 6.46
N SER A 193 9.55 -4.67 7.08
CA SER A 193 9.29 -3.43 6.38
C SER A 193 10.31 -2.36 6.76
N VAL A 194 10.37 -1.30 5.97
CA VAL A 194 11.04 -0.06 6.33
C VAL A 194 10.01 1.06 6.35
N ALA A 195 10.11 1.97 7.32
CA ALA A 195 9.25 3.14 7.48
C ALA A 195 9.58 4.25 6.46
N ARG A 196 9.93 3.84 5.24
CA ARG A 196 10.25 4.69 4.10
C ARG A 196 9.47 4.23 2.88
N GLY A 197 8.74 5.15 2.28
CA GLY A 197 7.97 4.94 1.06
C GLY A 197 7.82 6.26 0.32
N GLY A 198 6.74 6.39 -0.45
CA GLY A 198 6.45 7.60 -1.22
C GLY A 198 6.37 8.88 -0.38
N ASP A 199 5.82 8.83 0.83
CA ASP A 199 5.71 9.99 1.72
C ASP A 199 7.10 10.46 2.21
N TRP A 200 7.99 9.51 2.49
CA TRP A 200 9.37 9.82 2.89
C TRP A 200 10.11 10.51 1.75
N ILE A 201 9.99 10.00 0.52
CA ILE A 201 10.57 10.61 -0.67
C ILE A 201 10.06 12.05 -0.84
N ASP A 202 8.74 12.25 -0.75
CA ASP A 202 8.14 13.57 -0.92
C ASP A 202 8.64 14.58 0.10
N THR A 203 8.72 14.16 1.38
CA THR A 203 9.27 14.99 2.45
C THR A 203 10.74 15.34 2.20
N GLN A 204 11.57 14.36 1.85
CA GLN A 204 13.00 14.61 1.64
C GLN A 204 13.27 15.54 0.46
N VAL A 205 12.51 15.41 -0.63
CA VAL A 205 12.62 16.30 -1.79
C VAL A 205 12.12 17.70 -1.46
N ALA A 206 11.01 17.82 -0.74
CA ALA A 206 10.48 19.12 -0.31
C ALA A 206 11.48 19.87 0.58
N GLU A 207 12.12 19.17 1.53
CA GLU A 207 13.17 19.73 2.37
C GLU A 207 14.41 20.16 1.57
N ALA A 208 14.81 19.36 0.57
CA ALA A 208 16.00 19.64 -0.23
C ALA A 208 15.83 20.79 -1.24
N THR A 209 14.63 20.94 -1.80
CA THR A 209 14.35 21.90 -2.89
C THR A 209 13.56 23.13 -2.44
N GLY A 210 13.00 23.12 -1.22
CA GLY A 210 12.09 24.15 -0.73
C GLY A 210 10.71 24.15 -1.40
N VAL A 211 10.44 23.22 -2.33
CA VAL A 211 9.14 23.08 -2.99
C VAL A 211 8.12 22.45 -2.02
N PRO A 212 6.88 22.97 -1.93
CA PRO A 212 5.84 22.37 -1.12
C PRO A 212 5.62 20.88 -1.41
N ARG A 213 5.44 20.08 -0.35
CA ARG A 213 5.35 18.61 -0.43
C ARG A 213 4.23 18.12 -1.37
N ASP A 214 3.08 18.78 -1.36
CA ASP A 214 1.94 18.47 -2.23
C ASP A 214 2.28 18.62 -3.73
N ARG A 215 3.08 19.63 -4.08
CA ARG A 215 3.60 19.82 -5.44
C ARG A 215 4.61 18.74 -5.81
N VAL A 216 5.48 18.35 -4.87
CA VAL A 216 6.40 17.22 -5.06
C VAL A 216 5.64 15.92 -5.31
N THR A 217 4.65 15.60 -4.46
CA THR A 217 3.78 14.42 -4.64
C THR A 217 3.11 14.43 -6.00
N THR A 218 2.56 15.59 -6.42
CA THR A 218 1.94 15.74 -7.74
C THR A 218 2.94 15.49 -8.87
N ARG A 219 4.16 16.04 -8.79
CA ARG A 219 5.22 15.83 -9.79
C ARG A 219 5.61 14.35 -9.89
N LYS A 220 5.79 13.68 -8.74
CA LYS A 220 6.12 12.26 -8.62
C LYS A 220 5.03 11.36 -9.20
N GLU A 221 3.76 11.64 -8.92
CA GLU A 221 2.62 10.80 -9.32
C GLU A 221 2.22 10.96 -10.80
N ARG A 222 2.60 12.07 -11.46
CA ARG A 222 2.18 12.36 -12.84
C ARG A 222 3.09 11.71 -13.89
N ASP A 223 4.30 12.22 -14.03
CA ASP A 223 5.15 11.94 -15.20
C ASP A 223 6.60 11.59 -14.84
N PHE A 224 6.93 11.42 -13.56
CA PHE A 224 8.31 11.23 -13.14
C PHE A 224 8.93 9.96 -13.72
N VAL A 225 10.08 10.13 -14.37
CA VAL A 225 10.93 9.07 -14.92
C VAL A 225 12.25 9.08 -14.16
N MET A 226 12.62 7.93 -13.61
CA MET A 226 13.90 7.74 -12.93
C MET A 226 14.97 7.34 -13.95
N ASP A 227 15.55 8.33 -14.62
CA ASP A 227 16.62 8.15 -15.61
C ASP A 227 17.72 9.20 -15.45
N PHE A 228 18.84 8.81 -14.83
CA PHE A 228 19.96 9.71 -14.54
C PHE A 228 20.71 10.21 -15.78
N ASP A 229 20.42 9.65 -16.96
CA ASP A 229 21.03 10.08 -18.22
C ASP A 229 20.22 11.19 -18.92
N GLN A 230 19.03 11.53 -18.42
CA GLN A 230 18.16 12.58 -18.97
C GLN A 230 18.33 13.91 -18.25
N GLU A 231 18.07 15.01 -18.96
CA GLU A 231 17.98 16.33 -18.35
C GLU A 231 16.75 16.38 -17.43
N MET A 232 17.00 16.72 -16.16
CA MET A 232 16.00 16.76 -15.11
C MET A 232 15.96 18.15 -14.50
N ASP A 233 14.77 18.63 -14.15
CA ASP A 233 14.67 19.80 -13.29
C ASP A 233 15.19 19.48 -11.86
N GLU A 234 15.27 20.50 -11.01
CA GLU A 234 15.75 20.36 -9.63
C GLU A 234 14.94 19.33 -8.81
N VAL A 235 13.60 19.32 -8.98
CA VAL A 235 12.69 18.43 -8.25
C VAL A 235 12.82 17.00 -8.76
N GLU A 236 12.90 16.80 -10.07
CA GLU A 236 13.12 15.49 -10.69
C GLU A 236 14.48 14.91 -10.31
N SER A 237 15.52 15.74 -10.29
CA SER A 237 16.86 15.34 -9.86
C SER A 237 16.85 14.89 -8.40
N ALA A 238 16.22 15.67 -7.52
CA ALA A 238 16.05 15.31 -6.12
C ALA A 238 15.23 14.02 -5.95
N LEU A 239 14.12 13.87 -6.69
CA LEU A 239 13.32 12.65 -6.71
C LEU A 239 14.17 11.43 -7.09
N ALA A 240 14.95 11.51 -8.17
CA ALA A 240 15.81 10.42 -8.63
C ALA A 240 16.84 10.02 -7.56
N ILE A 241 17.48 11.00 -6.92
CA ILE A 241 18.45 10.77 -5.83
C ILE A 241 17.79 10.06 -4.64
N TYR A 242 16.65 10.56 -4.15
CA TYR A 242 16.00 9.95 -2.98
C TYR A 242 15.36 8.60 -3.27
N TYR A 243 14.87 8.38 -4.49
CA TYR A 243 14.46 7.05 -4.94
C TYR A 243 15.64 6.08 -4.93
N ASP A 244 16.76 6.43 -5.55
CA ASP A 244 17.94 5.56 -5.61
C ASP A 244 18.52 5.28 -4.21
N ASN A 245 18.50 6.29 -3.32
CA ASN A 245 18.86 6.11 -1.91
C ASN A 245 17.93 5.10 -1.21
N LEU A 246 16.62 5.19 -1.43
CA LEU A 246 15.66 4.23 -0.87
C LEU A 246 15.91 2.82 -1.40
N LEU A 247 16.16 2.66 -2.71
CA LEU A 247 16.43 1.35 -3.31
C LEU A 247 17.72 0.73 -2.75
N GLU A 248 18.77 1.53 -2.57
CA GLU A 248 20.01 1.08 -1.92
C GLU A 248 19.75 0.69 -0.45
N TYR A 249 18.96 1.49 0.27
CA TYR A 249 18.58 1.20 1.65
C TYR A 249 17.81 -0.12 1.77
N ILE A 250 16.86 -0.37 0.86
CA ILE A 250 16.10 -1.63 0.80
C ILE A 250 17.05 -2.80 0.54
N ALA A 251 17.92 -2.71 -0.47
CA ALA A 251 18.86 -3.78 -0.81
C ALA A 251 19.81 -4.13 0.34
N LYS A 252 20.34 -3.11 1.04
CA LYS A 252 21.18 -3.31 2.24
C LYS A 252 20.44 -4.03 3.37
N ASN A 253 19.18 -3.65 3.61
CA ASN A 253 18.39 -4.29 4.66
C ASN A 253 17.95 -5.71 4.28
N ILE A 254 17.70 -5.98 2.99
CA ILE A 254 17.48 -7.35 2.50
C ILE A 254 18.70 -8.20 2.82
N SER A 255 19.90 -7.76 2.42
CA SER A 255 21.17 -8.46 2.70
C SER A 255 21.33 -8.77 4.19
N LYS A 256 21.13 -7.76 5.05
CA LYS A 256 21.21 -7.94 6.52
C LYS A 256 20.22 -8.98 7.05
N GLU A 257 18.96 -8.92 6.62
CA GLU A 257 17.91 -9.80 7.15
C GLU A 257 18.04 -11.23 6.61
N VAL A 258 18.47 -11.43 5.37
CA VAL A 258 18.71 -12.79 4.84
C VAL A 258 19.91 -13.47 5.51
N SER A 259 21.00 -12.74 5.78
CA SER A 259 22.12 -13.28 6.57
C SER A 259 21.71 -13.62 8.00
N ARG A 260 20.89 -12.78 8.64
CA ARG A 260 20.40 -13.02 10.01
C ARG A 260 19.48 -14.25 10.10
N LYS A 261 18.74 -14.55 9.04
CA LYS A 261 17.76 -15.64 8.99
C LYS A 261 18.34 -16.95 8.47
N ASP A 262 19.63 -17.00 8.15
CA ASP A 262 20.32 -18.17 7.59
C ASP A 262 19.59 -18.71 6.35
N VAL A 263 19.28 -17.80 5.44
CA VAL A 263 18.52 -18.10 4.22
C VAL A 263 19.36 -18.98 3.29
N GLN A 264 18.71 -19.98 2.71
CA GLN A 264 19.34 -20.98 1.85
C GLN A 264 20.16 -20.36 0.71
N GLU A 265 21.37 -20.89 0.54
CA GLU A 265 22.30 -20.53 -0.54
C GLU A 265 21.94 -21.17 -1.89
N ASP A 266 22.56 -20.70 -2.97
CA ASP A 266 22.49 -21.28 -4.33
C ASP A 266 21.09 -21.31 -4.99
N LEU A 267 20.16 -20.51 -4.50
CA LEU A 267 18.85 -20.31 -5.14
C LEU A 267 18.88 -19.23 -6.21
N GLU A 268 17.97 -19.34 -7.18
CA GLU A 268 17.65 -18.28 -8.13
C GLU A 268 16.30 -17.65 -7.76
N ILE A 269 16.34 -16.45 -7.19
CA ILE A 269 15.17 -15.78 -6.62
C ILE A 269 14.59 -14.77 -7.63
N PRO A 270 13.37 -14.98 -8.16
CA PRO A 270 12.64 -13.93 -8.86
C PRO A 270 12.15 -12.88 -7.87
N VAL A 271 12.24 -11.62 -8.24
CA VAL A 271 11.81 -10.47 -7.44
C VAL A 271 10.72 -9.71 -8.16
N VAL A 272 9.64 -9.40 -7.44
CA VAL A 272 8.53 -8.60 -7.95
C VAL A 272 8.34 -7.37 -7.08
N VAL A 273 8.35 -6.20 -7.71
CA VAL A 273 8.06 -4.91 -7.05
C VAL A 273 6.67 -4.41 -7.43
N THR A 274 5.94 -3.86 -6.46
CA THR A 274 4.59 -3.33 -6.61
C THR A 274 4.36 -2.07 -5.77
N GLY A 275 3.16 -1.50 -5.83
CA GLY A 275 2.74 -0.33 -5.04
C GLY A 275 2.90 0.97 -5.81
N GLY A 276 2.19 2.02 -5.37
CA GLY A 276 2.18 3.31 -6.05
C GLY A 276 3.57 3.93 -6.21
N SER A 277 4.44 3.76 -5.21
CA SER A 277 5.79 4.33 -5.25
C SER A 277 6.73 3.54 -6.16
N SER A 278 6.34 2.35 -6.63
CA SER A 278 7.13 1.59 -7.62
C SER A 278 6.90 2.05 -9.07
N GLN A 279 5.90 2.90 -9.32
CA GLN A 279 5.45 3.25 -10.67
C GLN A 279 6.43 4.05 -11.55
N PRO A 280 7.36 4.87 -11.01
CA PRO A 280 8.29 5.60 -11.87
C PRO A 280 9.01 4.70 -12.87
N LYS A 281 9.00 5.10 -14.14
CA LYS A 281 9.75 4.39 -15.18
C LYS A 281 11.23 4.39 -14.82
N GLY A 282 11.92 3.28 -15.08
CA GLY A 282 13.34 3.11 -14.70
C GLY A 282 13.55 2.47 -13.32
N LEU A 283 12.60 2.58 -12.39
CA LEU A 283 12.75 2.09 -11.01
C LEU A 283 13.17 0.61 -10.95
N LYS A 284 12.56 -0.27 -11.75
CA LYS A 284 12.91 -1.70 -11.77
C LYS A 284 14.38 -1.96 -12.12
N LYS A 285 14.95 -1.17 -13.06
CA LYS A 285 16.34 -1.30 -13.53
C LYS A 285 17.30 -0.88 -12.42
N HIS A 286 16.98 0.21 -11.72
CA HIS A 286 17.74 0.67 -10.58
C HIS A 286 17.67 -0.33 -9.42
N LEU A 287 16.48 -0.84 -9.10
CA LEU A 287 16.31 -1.86 -8.06
C LEU A 287 17.12 -3.12 -8.39
N GLU A 288 17.07 -3.61 -9.62
CA GLU A 288 17.87 -4.75 -10.06
C GLU A 288 19.36 -4.52 -9.88
N LYS A 289 19.87 -3.35 -10.27
CA LYS A 289 21.27 -2.96 -10.07
C LYS A 289 21.63 -2.99 -8.59
N ARG A 290 20.79 -2.43 -7.71
CA ARG A 290 21.03 -2.37 -6.26
C ARG A 290 21.01 -3.76 -5.61
N LEU A 291 20.08 -4.63 -6.01
CA LEU A 291 20.00 -6.00 -5.50
C LEU A 291 21.17 -6.86 -5.97
N LYS A 292 21.56 -6.76 -7.25
CA LYS A 292 22.72 -7.51 -7.78
C LYS A 292 24.06 -7.07 -7.18
N ALA A 293 24.15 -5.83 -6.69
CA ALA A 293 25.33 -5.32 -6.01
C ALA A 293 25.34 -5.62 -4.51
N ALA A 294 24.24 -6.14 -3.94
CA ALA A 294 24.17 -6.48 -2.54
C ALA A 294 24.78 -7.86 -2.26
N ASP A 295 25.31 -8.04 -1.05
CA ASP A 295 25.83 -9.33 -0.58
C ASP A 295 24.67 -10.24 -0.19
N LEU A 296 24.26 -11.12 -1.12
CA LEU A 296 23.11 -12.01 -0.97
C LEU A 296 23.57 -13.47 -1.09
N PRO A 297 23.00 -14.39 -0.27
CA PRO A 297 23.33 -15.82 -0.35
C PRO A 297 22.76 -16.51 -1.61
N PHE A 298 21.97 -15.79 -2.42
CA PHE A 298 21.30 -16.30 -3.61
C PHE A 298 21.46 -15.36 -4.80
N LYS A 299 21.21 -15.87 -5.99
CA LYS A 299 21.22 -15.09 -7.24
C LYS A 299 19.86 -14.46 -7.49
N ILE A 300 19.86 -13.22 -7.99
CA ILE A 300 18.65 -12.57 -8.48
C ILE A 300 18.35 -13.10 -9.89
N LYS A 301 17.30 -13.92 -10.02
CA LYS A 301 16.85 -14.52 -11.30
C LYS A 301 16.35 -13.44 -12.26
N SER A 302 15.49 -12.57 -11.76
CA SER A 302 14.89 -11.47 -12.52
C SER A 302 14.28 -10.46 -11.56
N VAL A 303 14.25 -9.18 -11.92
CA VAL A 303 13.45 -8.16 -11.24
C VAL A 303 12.39 -7.65 -12.20
N ARG A 304 11.13 -7.74 -11.80
CA ARG A 304 10.01 -7.22 -12.59
C ARG A 304 9.05 -6.42 -11.73
N GLN A 305 8.30 -5.56 -12.39
CA GLN A 305 7.18 -4.88 -11.77
C GLN A 305 5.92 -5.76 -11.90
N ALA A 306 5.04 -5.73 -10.91
CA ALA A 306 3.74 -6.38 -10.98
C ALA A 306 2.94 -5.89 -12.19
N ARG A 307 2.10 -6.76 -12.78
CA ARG A 307 1.34 -6.42 -14.01
C ARG A 307 0.42 -5.22 -13.80
N ASN A 308 -0.14 -5.09 -12.61
CA ASN A 308 -0.93 -3.93 -12.17
C ASN A 308 -0.46 -3.52 -10.76
N PRO A 309 0.50 -2.58 -10.65
CA PRO A 309 1.17 -2.30 -9.37
C PRO A 309 0.24 -1.83 -8.25
N MET A 310 -0.86 -1.14 -8.60
CA MET A 310 -1.85 -0.68 -7.61
C MET A 310 -2.74 -1.82 -7.09
N PHE A 311 -2.92 -2.90 -7.84
CA PHE A 311 -3.90 -3.93 -7.53
C PHE A 311 -3.28 -5.25 -7.05
N SER A 312 -1.96 -5.37 -7.13
CA SER A 312 -1.25 -6.62 -6.84
C SER A 312 -1.48 -7.11 -5.41
N VAL A 313 -1.40 -6.23 -4.41
CA VAL A 313 -1.59 -6.59 -3.00
C VAL A 313 -3.02 -7.09 -2.76
N ALA A 314 -4.04 -6.34 -3.18
CA ALA A 314 -5.44 -6.75 -3.03
C ALA A 314 -5.73 -8.08 -3.75
N ARG A 315 -5.15 -8.29 -4.94
CA ARG A 315 -5.25 -9.56 -5.68
C ARG A 315 -4.58 -10.71 -4.93
N GLY A 316 -3.42 -10.48 -4.35
CA GLY A 316 -2.68 -11.47 -3.57
C GLY A 316 -3.44 -11.91 -2.33
N SER A 317 -4.01 -10.93 -1.63
CA SER A 317 -4.91 -11.20 -0.50
C SER A 317 -6.14 -12.00 -0.95
N LEU A 318 -6.71 -11.71 -2.14
CA LEU A 318 -7.82 -12.50 -2.68
C LEU A 318 -7.40 -13.95 -3.01
N VAL A 319 -6.19 -14.16 -3.52
CA VAL A 319 -5.67 -15.52 -3.76
C VAL A 319 -5.59 -16.28 -2.45
N ALA A 320 -5.00 -15.69 -1.41
CA ALA A 320 -4.94 -16.31 -0.08
C ALA A 320 -6.32 -16.66 0.48
N ALA A 321 -7.28 -15.72 0.41
CA ALA A 321 -8.65 -15.95 0.86
C ALA A 321 -9.33 -17.13 0.13
N ARG A 322 -9.07 -17.29 -1.17
CA ARG A 322 -9.66 -18.36 -1.97
C ARG A 322 -9.01 -19.72 -1.75
N THR A 323 -7.72 -19.76 -1.44
CA THR A 323 -7.05 -20.99 -1.05
C THR A 323 -7.65 -21.50 0.27
N GLU A 324 -7.77 -20.63 1.27
CA GLU A 324 -8.35 -21.00 2.57
C GLU A 324 -9.84 -21.35 2.50
N GLU A 325 -10.65 -20.69 1.64
CA GLU A 325 -12.04 -21.12 1.43
C GLU A 325 -12.12 -22.49 0.72
N GLY A 326 -11.22 -22.77 -0.23
CA GLY A 326 -11.23 -24.01 -1.00
C GLY A 326 -10.69 -25.23 -0.26
N ASP A 327 -9.95 -25.04 0.82
CA ASP A 327 -9.46 -26.12 1.70
C ASP A 327 -10.52 -26.58 2.74
N GLU A 328 -11.66 -25.87 2.84
CA GLU A 328 -12.76 -26.17 3.77
C GLU A 328 -13.98 -26.87 3.13
N ASP A 329 -14.00 -27.01 1.80
CA ASP A 329 -15.01 -27.75 1.02
C ASP A 329 -14.52 -29.18 0.66
#